data_AF-A0A2M8D855-F1
#
_entry.id   AF-A0A2M8D855-F1
#
_cell.length_a   1.000
_cell.length_b   1.000
_cell.length_c   1.000
_cell.angle_alpha   90.00
_cell.angle_beta   90.00
_cell.angle_gamma   90.00
#
_symmetry.space_group_name_H-M   'P 1'
#
loop_
_entity.id
_entity.type
_entity.pdbx_description
1 polymer ?
#
loop_
_entity_poly.entity_id
_entity_poly.type
_entity_poly.pdbx_seq_one_letter_code
_entity_poly.pdbx_strand_id
1 'polypeptide(L)'
;MLTKRQKQILDFIKDYLKRNGYSPSLKEVARHFHLKSVGTVHEHFKNLEKGGYLNKEENKPRSVNPRKNQETIEVPLAGVIAAGQPIEAIESYNETITVPKNEVGKFGKFYALQVAGNSMVDDGIYDGDIVIVRQQSVAENGQTVVAIINDNEATLKRIYREKNRFRLQPANPSLFPIYTKEVEVRGVVVKIIRNLEKKIDKDDISDKKLQRRIDYSWDFNGAKTKPCTHGFHTYPAMFIPQVARRLLLTYSKKGDTICDIFCGSGTALIESRLLSRNSYGIDLNPLAVFLAKVKTTPINPQLLSREYLKLVNRIGKIKNAQLKKPKFKNLEFWFKDKVIIELSKIKKAIKEIKNKEIQNFFLIAFSEVVRKSSNAKNGEFKLVRIKKEKLENYNPDVLAMFKQKSESNIKRMEEFYKDVDKNTWVKIILGDSSKNNDIKENSIDCVITSPPYGDSRTTVAYGQFSRLSAQWIDIFDNPNDASGIDNELLGGRASKTLVHSLPSRYLKNALDKIAKRDETRAKDVLSFYSGLNDCLKQAYKILRPKKYFCLVIGNRLVKQVRIPTDFIIAELGEKIGFTCEDIFVRNIPTKRMPIKNSPTNKAGVLEETMTKESIIVLRKN
;
A
#
# COMPACT_ATOMS: atom_id res chain seq x y z
N MET A 1 -51.18 41.07 8.25
CA MET A 1 -50.78 41.94 9.38
C MET A 1 -51.49 41.44 10.64
N LEU A 2 -50.80 41.36 11.79
CA LEU A 2 -51.42 40.89 13.05
C LEU A 2 -52.20 42.01 13.74
N THR A 3 -53.39 41.71 14.25
CA THR A 3 -54.08 42.64 15.15
C THR A 3 -53.35 42.72 16.48
N LYS A 4 -53.51 43.84 17.22
CA LYS A 4 -52.93 44.02 18.56
C LYS A 4 -53.22 42.83 19.48
N ARG A 5 -54.43 42.29 19.41
CA ARG A 5 -54.87 41.14 20.20
C ARG A 5 -54.21 39.83 19.78
N GLN A 6 -54.08 39.58 18.48
CA GLN A 6 -53.38 38.41 17.96
C GLN A 6 -51.89 38.40 18.34
N LYS A 7 -51.23 39.57 18.32
CA LYS A 7 -49.84 39.70 18.77
C LYS A 7 -49.69 39.38 20.25
N GLN A 8 -50.55 39.93 21.11
CA GLN A 8 -50.56 39.65 22.55
C GLN A 8 -50.74 38.15 22.83
N ILE A 9 -51.66 37.49 22.12
CA ILE A 9 -51.91 36.05 22.25
C ILE A 9 -50.67 35.25 21.82
N LEU A 10 -50.04 35.60 20.70
CA LEU A 10 -48.83 34.94 20.23
C LEU A 10 -47.66 35.08 21.21
N ASP A 11 -47.47 36.27 21.78
CA ASP A 11 -46.40 36.53 22.76
C ASP A 11 -46.66 35.79 24.09
N PHE A 12 -47.92 35.73 24.55
CA PHE A 12 -48.30 34.91 25.70
C PHE A 12 -47.99 33.43 25.50
N ILE A 13 -48.28 32.88 24.31
CA ILE A 13 -47.96 31.47 24.00
C ILE A 13 -46.45 31.23 24.05
N LYS A 14 -45.64 32.14 23.49
CA LYS A 14 -44.16 32.05 23.53
C LYS A 14 -43.63 32.08 24.96
N ASP A 15 -44.11 33.02 25.78
CA ASP A 15 -43.68 33.17 27.17
C ASP A 15 -44.11 31.97 28.03
N TYR A 16 -45.33 31.49 27.83
CA TYR A 16 -45.85 30.34 28.55
C TYR A 16 -45.08 29.06 28.21
N LEU A 17 -44.75 28.84 26.94
CA LEU A 17 -43.92 27.72 26.48
C LEU A 17 -42.51 27.80 27.07
N LYS A 18 -41.91 28.99 27.12
CA LYS A 18 -40.57 29.22 27.68
C LYS A 18 -40.50 28.93 29.18
N ARG A 19 -41.57 29.24 29.93
CA ARG A 19 -41.61 29.07 31.39
C ARG A 19 -41.98 27.65 31.81
N ASN A 20 -42.91 27.00 31.10
CA ASN A 20 -43.51 25.75 31.55
C ASN A 20 -43.06 24.51 30.74
N GLY A 21 -42.36 24.70 29.61
CA GLY A 21 -41.92 23.61 28.74
C GLY A 21 -43.03 22.98 27.88
N TYR A 22 -44.27 23.48 27.96
CA TYR A 22 -45.41 23.07 27.15
C TYR A 22 -46.32 24.25 26.81
N SER A 23 -47.15 24.11 25.77
CA SER A 23 -48.03 25.18 25.31
C SER A 23 -49.29 25.34 26.18
N PRO A 24 -49.84 26.56 26.31
CA PRO A 24 -51.02 26.79 27.13
C PRO A 24 -52.26 26.11 26.52
N SER A 25 -53.19 25.68 27.38
CA SER A 25 -54.50 25.21 26.94
C SER A 25 -55.38 26.38 26.48
N LEU A 26 -56.39 26.12 25.64
CA LEU A 26 -57.32 27.17 25.20
C LEU A 26 -58.06 27.83 26.38
N LYS A 27 -58.31 27.07 27.46
CA LYS A 27 -58.90 27.58 28.71
C LYS A 27 -57.93 28.48 29.50
N GLU A 28 -56.63 28.21 29.45
CA GLU A 28 -55.60 29.06 30.07
C GLU A 28 -55.47 30.40 29.33
N VAL A 29 -55.49 30.35 27.99
CA VAL A 29 -55.46 31.55 27.16
C VAL A 29 -56.73 32.39 27.35
N ALA A 30 -57.91 31.75 27.35
CA ALA A 30 -59.18 32.44 27.59
C ALA A 30 -59.21 33.13 28.96
N ARG A 31 -58.71 32.45 30.02
CA ARG A 31 -58.61 33.02 31.37
C ARG A 31 -57.63 34.19 31.44
N HIS A 32 -56.42 34.03 30.89
CA HIS A 32 -55.39 35.08 30.93
C HIS A 32 -55.84 36.37 30.22
N PHE A 33 -56.61 36.24 29.15
CA PHE A 33 -57.09 37.37 28.36
C PHE A 33 -58.52 37.81 28.71
N HIS A 34 -59.15 37.24 29.75
CA HIS A 34 -60.53 37.53 30.16
C HIS A 34 -61.55 37.44 29.00
N LEU A 35 -61.44 36.41 28.17
CA LEU A 35 -62.31 36.20 27.01
C LEU A 35 -63.58 35.44 27.40
N LYS A 36 -64.74 35.86 26.87
CA LYS A 36 -66.06 35.30 27.19
C LYS A 36 -66.25 33.85 26.76
N SER A 37 -65.51 33.37 25.75
CA SER A 37 -65.61 31.99 25.28
C SER A 37 -64.27 31.43 24.79
N VAL A 38 -64.13 30.11 24.89
CA VAL A 38 -63.03 29.34 24.29
C VAL A 38 -63.09 29.40 22.74
N GLY A 39 -64.28 29.64 22.18
CA GLY A 39 -64.49 29.81 20.74
C GLY A 39 -63.75 31.02 20.16
N THR A 40 -63.69 32.13 20.90
CA THR A 40 -62.93 33.32 20.47
C THR A 40 -61.41 33.06 20.43
N VAL A 41 -60.89 32.24 21.33
CA VAL A 41 -59.48 31.81 21.29
C VAL A 41 -59.22 30.92 20.06
N HIS A 42 -60.16 30.03 19.74
CA HIS A 42 -60.10 29.20 18.53
C HIS A 42 -60.01 30.04 17.25
N GLU A 43 -60.79 31.10 17.16
CA GLU A 43 -60.77 32.02 16.02
C GLU A 43 -59.44 32.76 15.90
N HIS A 44 -58.90 33.28 17.01
CA HIS A 44 -57.58 33.90 17.02
C HIS A 44 -56.47 32.92 16.63
N PHE A 45 -56.54 31.67 17.09
CA PHE A 45 -55.55 30.64 16.74
C PHE A 45 -55.64 30.27 15.26
N LYS A 46 -56.85 30.11 14.72
CA LYS A 46 -57.07 29.85 13.28
C LYS A 46 -56.55 30.99 12.41
N ASN A 47 -56.73 32.24 12.84
CA ASN A 47 -56.22 33.41 12.12
C ASN A 47 -54.69 33.54 12.23
N LEU A 48 -54.10 33.21 13.39
CA LEU A 48 -52.65 33.16 13.57
C LEU A 48 -52.00 32.02 12.77
N GLU A 49 -52.68 30.88 12.65
CA GLU A 49 -52.27 29.73 11.83
C GLU A 49 -52.37 30.03 10.33
N LYS A 50 -53.51 30.58 9.87
CA LYS A 50 -53.67 31.09 8.50
C LYS A 50 -52.63 32.17 8.15
N GLY A 51 -52.26 33.00 9.13
CA GLY A 51 -51.20 34.00 8.99
C GLY A 51 -49.78 33.43 9.04
N GLY A 52 -49.59 32.14 9.29
CA GLY A 52 -48.29 31.48 9.35
C GLY A 52 -47.50 31.69 10.66
N TYR A 53 -48.13 32.19 11.72
CA TYR A 53 -47.47 32.52 13.00
C TYR A 53 -47.56 31.39 14.05
N LEU A 54 -48.52 30.47 13.91
CA LEU A 54 -48.72 29.30 14.77
C LEU A 54 -48.82 28.03 13.91
N ASN A 55 -48.51 26.88 14.51
CA ASN A 55 -48.84 25.55 14.02
C ASN A 55 -49.66 24.82 15.11
N LYS A 56 -50.77 24.19 14.75
CA LYS A 56 -51.62 23.44 15.68
C LYS A 56 -51.95 22.06 15.12
N GLU A 57 -51.69 21.01 15.89
CA GLU A 57 -52.22 19.68 15.55
C GLU A 57 -53.68 19.57 15.99
N GLU A 58 -54.57 19.14 15.10
CA GLU A 58 -55.99 18.90 15.41
C GLU A 58 -56.15 17.78 16.44
N ASN A 59 -57.14 17.91 17.33
CA ASN A 59 -57.53 16.93 18.35
C ASN A 59 -56.49 16.56 19.42
N LYS A 60 -55.41 17.34 19.58
CA LYS A 60 -54.50 17.20 20.73
C LYS A 60 -54.57 18.42 21.68
N PRO A 61 -54.73 18.20 23.00
CA PRO A 61 -54.62 19.30 23.96
C PRO A 61 -53.19 19.84 23.95
N ARG A 62 -53.04 21.17 23.99
CA ARG A 62 -51.74 21.88 24.08
C ARG A 62 -50.80 21.65 22.88
N SER A 63 -51.34 21.41 21.69
CA SER A 63 -50.57 21.18 20.45
C SER A 63 -50.14 22.45 19.70
N VAL A 64 -50.31 23.64 20.30
CA VAL A 64 -50.13 24.91 19.60
C VAL A 64 -48.72 25.43 19.80
N ASN A 65 -47.93 25.47 18.72
CA ASN A 65 -46.55 25.93 18.76
C ASN A 65 -46.37 27.18 17.89
N PRO A 66 -45.66 28.22 18.36
CA PRO A 66 -45.31 29.34 17.50
C PRO A 66 -44.40 28.86 16.37
N ARG A 67 -44.77 29.19 15.12
CA ARG A 67 -43.90 28.94 13.96
C ARG A 67 -42.68 29.84 14.12
N LYS A 68 -41.50 29.23 14.15
CA LYS A 68 -40.24 29.98 14.05
C LYS A 68 -40.12 30.44 12.61
N ASN A 69 -40.21 31.75 12.35
CA ASN A 69 -39.64 32.30 11.13
C ASN A 69 -38.13 32.03 11.22
N GLN A 70 -37.67 30.95 10.60
CA GLN A 70 -36.25 30.70 10.42
C GLN A 70 -35.83 31.65 9.30
N GLU A 71 -35.09 32.70 9.63
CA GLU A 71 -34.34 33.44 8.61
C GLU A 71 -33.49 32.43 7.85
N THR A 72 -33.67 32.33 6.54
CA THR A 72 -32.87 31.48 5.67
C THR A 72 -31.83 32.32 4.95
N ILE A 73 -30.70 31.71 4.62
CA ILE A 73 -29.70 32.30 3.72
C ILE A 73 -29.53 31.40 2.51
N GLU A 74 -29.23 31.99 1.36
CA GLU A 74 -28.81 31.27 0.16
C GLU A 74 -27.29 31.15 0.15
N VAL A 75 -26.79 29.92 0.05
CA VAL A 75 -25.35 29.62 0.03
C VAL A 75 -24.98 29.12 -1.36
N PRO A 76 -24.05 29.77 -2.07
CA PRO A 76 -23.64 29.33 -3.41
C PRO A 76 -22.89 28.00 -3.36
N LEU A 77 -23.22 27.09 -4.28
CA LEU A 77 -22.47 25.85 -4.48
C LEU A 77 -21.23 26.14 -5.34
N ALA A 78 -20.07 26.19 -4.69
CA ALA A 78 -18.81 26.65 -5.29
C ALA A 78 -18.03 25.56 -6.04
N GLY A 79 -18.45 24.29 -5.96
CA GLY A 79 -17.83 23.19 -6.72
C GLY A 79 -17.68 21.89 -5.92
N VAL A 80 -16.74 21.04 -6.36
CA VAL A 80 -16.47 19.71 -5.79
C VAL A 80 -15.09 19.71 -5.12
N ILE A 81 -14.96 19.05 -3.96
CA ILE A 81 -13.68 18.89 -3.25
C ILE A 81 -13.27 17.41 -3.22
N ALA A 82 -12.22 17.09 -3.98
CA ALA A 82 -11.61 15.76 -4.07
C ALA A 82 -10.18 15.76 -3.54
N ALA A 83 -9.66 14.61 -3.12
CA ALA A 83 -8.24 14.48 -2.80
C ALA A 83 -7.38 14.62 -4.08
N GLY A 84 -6.64 15.72 -4.21
CA GLY A 84 -5.56 15.85 -5.19
C GLY A 84 -5.91 16.46 -6.55
N GLN A 85 -6.94 17.31 -6.64
CA GLN A 85 -7.09 18.24 -7.78
C GLN A 85 -7.33 19.68 -7.30
N PRO A 86 -6.86 20.69 -8.03
CA PRO A 86 -7.06 22.09 -7.67
C PRO A 86 -8.55 22.47 -7.67
N ILE A 87 -8.94 23.41 -6.80
CA ILE A 87 -10.17 24.17 -7.03
C ILE A 87 -9.80 25.21 -8.09
N GLU A 88 -10.02 24.89 -9.36
CA GLU A 88 -10.19 25.95 -10.34
C GLU A 88 -11.51 26.65 -10.02
N ALA A 89 -11.44 27.98 -9.87
CA ALA A 89 -12.62 28.81 -9.70
C ALA A 89 -13.47 28.69 -10.96
N ILE A 90 -14.53 27.87 -10.90
CA ILE A 90 -15.57 27.86 -11.93
C ILE A 90 -16.61 28.88 -11.48
N GLU A 91 -16.40 30.12 -11.89
CA GLU A 91 -17.48 31.09 -12.05
C GLU A 91 -18.46 30.50 -13.08
N SER A 92 -19.45 29.72 -12.61
CA SER A 92 -20.79 29.52 -13.20
C SER A 92 -21.40 28.18 -12.77
N TYR A 93 -21.91 28.12 -11.55
CA TYR A 93 -23.12 27.34 -11.26
C TYR A 93 -24.05 28.30 -10.50
N ASN A 94 -25.15 28.72 -11.12
CA ASN A 94 -26.22 29.50 -10.46
C ASN A 94 -27.07 28.61 -9.53
N GLU A 95 -26.43 27.65 -8.85
CA GLU A 95 -27.10 26.76 -7.89
C GLU A 95 -26.78 27.25 -6.47
N THR A 96 -27.82 27.68 -5.76
CA THR A 96 -27.76 28.04 -4.35
C THR A 96 -28.47 27.00 -3.50
N ILE A 97 -27.97 26.81 -2.28
CA ILE A 97 -28.59 25.95 -1.28
C ILE A 97 -29.16 26.83 -0.18
N THR A 98 -30.47 26.74 0.03
CA THR A 98 -31.15 27.47 1.09
C THR A 98 -30.98 26.76 2.43
N VAL A 99 -30.39 27.45 3.41
CA VAL A 99 -30.19 26.90 4.77
C VAL A 99 -30.73 27.85 5.86
N PRO A 100 -31.29 27.33 6.96
CA PRO A 100 -31.65 28.15 8.11
C PRO A 100 -30.41 28.82 8.73
N LYS A 101 -30.44 30.14 8.91
CA LYS A 101 -29.33 30.97 9.40
C LYS A 101 -28.86 30.58 10.80
N ASN A 102 -29.78 30.07 11.64
CA ASN A 102 -29.46 29.57 12.97
C ASN A 102 -28.59 28.29 12.96
N GLU A 103 -28.46 27.59 11.83
CA GLU A 103 -27.71 26.33 11.73
C GLU A 103 -26.27 26.51 11.23
N VAL A 104 -25.91 27.67 10.68
CA VAL A 104 -24.57 27.96 10.14
C VAL A 104 -23.85 29.10 10.88
N GLY A 105 -24.60 29.90 11.65
CA GLY A 105 -24.08 30.99 12.49
C GLY A 105 -24.62 32.37 12.08
N LYS A 106 -24.55 33.35 13.01
CA LYS A 106 -25.15 34.68 12.82
C LYS A 106 -24.41 35.59 11.83
N PHE A 107 -23.11 35.34 11.61
CA PHE A 107 -22.22 36.21 10.82
C PHE A 107 -21.20 35.38 10.03
N GLY A 108 -20.83 35.86 8.83
CA GLY A 108 -19.81 35.25 7.96
C GLY A 108 -20.29 35.08 6.52
N LYS A 109 -19.34 34.95 5.59
CA LYS A 109 -19.61 34.50 4.21
C LYS A 109 -19.53 32.97 4.17
N PHE A 110 -20.46 32.34 3.48
CA PHE A 110 -20.56 30.89 3.37
C PHE A 110 -20.54 30.47 1.91
N TYR A 111 -20.00 29.28 1.66
CA TYR A 111 -20.08 28.61 0.37
C TYR A 111 -20.24 27.10 0.60
N ALA A 112 -20.83 26.40 -0.35
CA ALA A 112 -21.03 24.96 -0.30
C ALA A 112 -20.05 24.24 -1.23
N LEU A 113 -19.62 23.04 -0.84
CA LEU A 113 -18.82 22.16 -1.68
C LEU A 113 -19.39 20.75 -1.64
N GLN A 114 -19.46 20.08 -2.78
CA GLN A 114 -19.78 18.66 -2.85
C GLN A 114 -18.53 17.83 -2.55
N VAL A 115 -18.63 16.88 -1.64
CA VAL A 115 -17.52 16.01 -1.22
C VAL A 115 -17.33 14.88 -2.23
N ALA A 116 -16.09 14.71 -2.69
CA ALA A 116 -15.69 13.57 -3.50
C ALA A 116 -14.62 12.74 -2.74
N GLY A 117 -14.97 11.50 -2.43
CA GLY A 117 -14.15 10.52 -1.74
C GLY A 117 -14.42 10.40 -0.24
N ASN A 118 -13.78 9.39 0.38
CA ASN A 118 -14.15 8.91 1.70
C ASN A 118 -13.26 9.45 2.82
N SER A 119 -12.60 10.61 2.66
CA SER A 119 -11.52 10.98 3.58
C SER A 119 -11.93 11.40 4.99
N MET A 120 -13.23 11.63 5.20
CA MET A 120 -13.79 12.18 6.42
C MET A 120 -14.99 11.35 6.95
N VAL A 121 -15.06 10.06 6.60
CA VAL A 121 -16.18 9.16 6.94
C VAL A 121 -16.43 8.99 8.44
N ASP A 122 -15.38 8.97 9.27
CA ASP A 122 -15.50 8.89 10.75
C ASP A 122 -16.07 10.19 11.35
N ASP A 123 -15.97 11.31 10.62
CA ASP A 123 -16.63 12.57 10.96
C ASP A 123 -18.06 12.63 10.42
N GLY A 124 -18.54 11.51 9.87
CA GLY A 124 -19.85 11.41 9.26
C GLY A 124 -19.95 12.18 7.94
N ILE A 125 -18.85 12.45 7.25
CA ILE A 125 -18.81 13.09 5.93
C ILE A 125 -18.44 12.04 4.87
N TYR A 126 -19.37 11.73 3.98
CA TYR A 126 -19.25 10.69 2.96
C TYR A 126 -19.17 11.27 1.56
N ASP A 127 -18.77 10.43 0.60
CA ASP A 127 -18.81 10.76 -0.82
C ASP A 127 -20.23 11.18 -1.25
N GLY A 128 -20.33 12.30 -1.97
CA GLY A 128 -21.59 12.88 -2.41
C GLY A 128 -22.29 13.79 -1.40
N ASP A 129 -21.82 13.88 -0.14
CA ASP A 129 -22.33 14.87 0.82
C ASP A 129 -22.02 16.30 0.36
N ILE A 130 -22.84 17.25 0.80
CA ILE A 130 -22.55 18.68 0.62
C ILE A 130 -22.13 19.25 1.96
N VAL A 131 -20.95 19.90 2.00
CA VAL A 131 -20.47 20.61 3.18
C VAL A 131 -20.67 22.11 3.01
N ILE A 132 -21.24 22.78 4.02
CA ILE A 132 -21.28 24.23 4.11
C ILE A 132 -20.04 24.70 4.86
N VAL A 133 -19.29 25.59 4.22
CA VAL A 133 -18.00 26.09 4.68
C VAL A 133 -18.15 27.58 4.97
N ARG A 134 -17.74 27.98 6.17
CA ARG A 134 -17.59 29.39 6.53
C ARG A 134 -16.22 29.87 6.05
N GLN A 135 -16.21 30.91 5.21
CA GLN A 135 -14.98 31.47 4.66
C GLN A 135 -14.18 32.17 5.77
N GLN A 136 -12.99 31.64 6.05
CA GLN A 136 -12.06 32.17 7.05
C GLN A 136 -10.65 31.62 6.80
N SER A 137 -9.62 32.39 7.16
CA SER A 137 -8.21 32.06 6.92
C SER A 137 -7.49 31.39 8.11
N VAL A 138 -8.18 31.23 9.24
CA VAL A 138 -7.64 30.67 10.48
C VAL A 138 -8.59 29.59 10.99
N ALA A 139 -8.04 28.53 11.58
CA ALA A 139 -8.80 27.45 12.19
C ALA A 139 -8.12 26.96 13.47
N GLU A 140 -8.93 26.45 14.40
CA GLU A 140 -8.47 25.85 15.65
C GLU A 140 -8.13 24.37 15.47
N ASN A 141 -7.31 23.84 16.38
CA ASN A 141 -6.94 22.43 16.37
C ASN A 141 -8.17 21.53 16.49
N GLY A 142 -8.28 20.53 15.61
CA GLY A 142 -9.38 19.59 15.56
C GLY A 142 -10.54 20.01 14.66
N GLN A 143 -10.58 21.25 14.16
CA GLN A 143 -11.61 21.69 13.22
C GLN A 143 -11.39 21.08 11.84
N THR A 144 -12.49 20.70 11.17
CA THR A 144 -12.48 20.26 9.78
C THR A 144 -12.42 21.47 8.85
N VAL A 145 -11.37 21.54 8.05
CA VAL A 145 -11.06 22.69 7.19
C VAL A 145 -10.99 22.30 5.72
N VAL A 146 -11.29 23.28 4.88
CA VAL A 146 -10.83 23.31 3.48
C VAL A 146 -9.43 23.90 3.51
N ALA A 147 -8.44 23.06 3.26
CA ALA A 147 -7.02 23.41 3.25
C ALA A 147 -6.45 23.29 1.84
N ILE A 148 -5.63 24.26 1.43
CA ILE A 148 -4.81 24.19 0.22
C ILE A 148 -3.38 23.85 0.63
N ILE A 149 -2.81 22.85 -0.04
CA ILE A 149 -1.44 22.36 0.12
C ILE A 149 -0.75 22.24 -1.25
N ASN A 150 0.60 22.21 -1.27
CA ASN A 150 1.52 21.97 -2.41
C ASN A 150 0.87 21.92 -3.80
N ASP A 151 1.22 22.86 -4.69
CA ASP A 151 0.70 22.94 -6.07
C ASP A 151 -0.82 23.24 -6.17
N ASN A 152 -1.37 23.97 -5.19
CA ASN A 152 -2.76 24.47 -5.18
C ASN A 152 -3.86 23.40 -5.04
N GLU A 153 -3.54 22.23 -4.49
CA GLU A 153 -4.51 21.15 -4.25
C GLU A 153 -5.38 21.43 -3.02
N ALA A 154 -6.70 21.42 -3.18
CA ALA A 154 -7.63 21.59 -2.06
C ALA A 154 -8.01 20.26 -1.41
N THR A 155 -8.11 20.23 -0.08
CA THR A 155 -8.50 19.02 0.67
C THR A 155 -9.36 19.33 1.89
N LEU A 156 -10.19 18.36 2.26
CA LEU A 156 -10.99 18.38 3.48
C LEU A 156 -10.34 17.52 4.56
N LYS A 157 -9.84 18.11 5.65
CA LYS A 157 -9.14 17.40 6.75
C LYS A 157 -9.33 18.11 8.09
N ARG A 158 -9.12 17.41 9.21
CA ARG A 158 -8.94 18.07 10.52
C ARG A 158 -7.56 18.68 10.63
N ILE A 159 -7.45 19.96 10.97
CA ILE A 159 -6.15 20.64 11.12
C ILE A 159 -5.64 20.56 12.56
N TYR A 160 -4.34 20.35 12.72
CA TYR A 160 -3.64 20.45 14.00
C TYR A 160 -2.30 21.18 13.80
N ARG A 161 -2.07 22.23 14.59
CA ARG A 161 -0.81 22.97 14.64
C ARG A 161 0.14 22.28 15.62
N GLU A 162 1.29 21.84 15.11
CA GLU A 162 2.40 21.25 15.87
C GLU A 162 3.61 22.21 15.88
N LYS A 163 4.63 21.98 16.73
CA LYS A 163 5.73 22.94 16.97
C LYS A 163 6.38 23.52 15.70
N ASN A 164 6.56 22.72 14.63
CA ASN A 164 7.26 23.14 13.40
C ASN A 164 6.50 22.79 12.10
N ARG A 165 5.21 22.43 12.18
CA ARG A 165 4.41 21.96 11.04
C ARG A 165 2.92 21.94 11.35
N PHE A 166 2.11 21.77 10.31
CA PHE A 166 0.70 21.43 10.41
C PHE A 166 0.48 19.96 10.08
N ARG A 167 -0.44 19.32 10.82
CA ARG A 167 -0.97 17.99 10.56
C ARG A 167 -2.41 18.11 10.07
N LEU A 168 -2.66 17.70 8.84
CA LEU A 168 -3.98 17.55 8.25
C LEU A 168 -4.41 16.09 8.37
N GLN A 169 -5.26 15.81 9.34
CA GLN A 169 -5.72 14.49 9.73
C GLN A 169 -7.01 14.12 8.97
N PRO A 170 -7.02 13.03 8.18
CA PRO A 170 -8.28 12.47 7.69
C PRO A 170 -9.06 11.87 8.86
N ALA A 171 -10.38 11.99 8.81
CA ALA A 171 -11.29 11.21 9.62
C ALA A 171 -11.69 9.94 8.83
N ASN A 172 -10.68 9.17 8.43
CA ASN A 172 -10.84 7.85 7.84
C ASN A 172 -9.59 7.03 8.21
N PRO A 173 -9.71 5.89 8.92
CA PRO A 173 -8.56 5.12 9.40
C PRO A 173 -7.75 4.49 8.26
N SER A 174 -8.34 4.37 7.07
CA SER A 174 -7.68 3.84 5.87
C SER A 174 -6.77 4.85 5.15
N LEU A 175 -6.88 6.14 5.49
CA LEU A 175 -6.10 7.24 4.93
C LEU A 175 -5.10 7.79 5.96
N PHE A 176 -3.96 8.29 5.48
CA PHE A 176 -2.90 8.78 6.36
C PHE A 176 -2.94 10.31 6.55
N PRO A 177 -2.48 10.82 7.71
CA PRO A 177 -2.34 12.26 7.92
C PRO A 177 -1.29 12.87 6.99
N ILE A 178 -1.56 14.09 6.52
CA ILE A 178 -0.64 14.88 5.71
C ILE A 178 0.08 15.85 6.64
N TYR A 179 1.41 15.91 6.54
CA TYR A 179 2.23 16.83 7.31
C TYR A 179 2.86 17.85 6.36
N THR A 180 2.67 19.14 6.64
CA THR A 180 3.18 20.23 5.81
C THR A 180 3.73 21.36 6.68
N LYS A 181 4.74 22.08 6.18
CA LYS A 181 5.25 23.28 6.85
C LYS A 181 4.30 24.46 6.70
N GLU A 182 3.62 24.54 5.55
CA GLU A 182 2.71 25.62 5.18
C GLU A 182 1.37 25.05 4.75
N VAL A 183 0.30 25.71 5.14
CA VAL A 183 -1.07 25.37 4.76
C VAL A 183 -1.89 26.64 4.67
N GLU A 184 -2.64 26.79 3.58
CA GLU A 184 -3.61 27.87 3.45
C GLU A 184 -5.00 27.34 3.81
N VAL A 185 -5.63 27.92 4.84
CA VAL A 185 -7.02 27.61 5.18
C VAL A 185 -7.94 28.52 4.38
N ARG A 186 -8.88 27.94 3.62
CA ARG A 186 -9.91 28.68 2.87
C ARG A 186 -11.25 28.77 3.61
N GLY A 187 -11.47 27.86 4.55
CA GLY A 187 -12.63 27.93 5.45
C GLY A 187 -12.76 26.73 6.37
N VAL A 188 -13.72 26.83 7.29
CA VAL A 188 -14.06 25.78 8.28
C VAL A 188 -15.44 25.22 7.97
N VAL A 189 -15.58 23.89 7.99
CA VAL A 189 -16.87 23.22 7.80
C VAL A 189 -17.77 23.49 9.00
N VAL A 190 -18.97 24.01 8.75
CA VAL A 190 -19.96 24.33 9.79
C VAL A 190 -21.21 23.46 9.72
N LYS A 191 -21.52 22.86 8.57
CA LYS A 191 -22.69 22.01 8.38
C LYS A 191 -22.48 20.98 7.28
N ILE A 192 -23.14 19.83 7.40
CA ILE A 192 -23.17 18.76 6.41
C ILE A 192 -24.64 18.56 5.99
N ILE A 193 -24.89 18.44 4.69
CA ILE A 193 -26.19 18.16 4.09
C ILE A 193 -26.04 16.86 3.29
N ARG A 194 -26.84 15.86 3.62
CA ARG A 194 -26.87 14.57 2.92
C ARG A 194 -28.22 14.35 2.28
N ASN A 195 -28.22 13.98 0.99
CA ASN A 195 -29.40 13.49 0.31
C ASN A 195 -29.43 11.95 0.36
N LEU A 196 -30.38 11.39 1.10
CA LEU A 196 -30.50 9.95 1.35
C LEU A 196 -31.16 9.16 0.20
N GLU A 197 -31.76 9.84 -0.78
CA GLU A 197 -32.36 9.18 -1.95
C GLU A 197 -31.29 8.72 -2.97
N LYS A 198 -30.07 9.28 -2.90
CA LYS A 198 -28.89 8.71 -3.57
C LYS A 198 -28.39 7.54 -2.73
N LYS A 199 -28.71 6.30 -3.17
CA LYS A 199 -28.21 5.06 -2.55
C LYS A 199 -26.69 5.10 -2.37
N ILE A 200 -26.25 5.25 -1.12
CA ILE A 200 -24.89 4.95 -0.69
C ILE A 200 -24.80 3.43 -0.55
N ASP A 201 -23.87 2.79 -1.28
CA ASP A 201 -23.58 1.37 -1.15
C ASP A 201 -23.21 1.04 0.31
N LYS A 202 -24.05 0.24 0.98
CA LYS A 202 -23.92 -0.16 2.39
C LYS A 202 -22.71 -1.04 2.71
N ASP A 203 -21.76 -1.22 1.79
CA ASP A 203 -20.62 -2.13 1.94
C ASP A 203 -19.40 -1.51 2.66
N ASP A 204 -19.39 -0.19 2.94
CA ASP A 204 -18.25 0.51 3.56
C ASP A 204 -18.38 0.68 5.10
N ILE A 205 -19.14 -0.18 5.78
CA ILE A 205 -19.18 -0.19 7.25
C ILE A 205 -17.93 -0.89 7.81
N SER A 206 -17.18 -0.17 8.64
CA SER A 206 -15.98 -0.58 9.37
C SER A 206 -16.08 -2.02 9.90
N ASP A 207 -15.24 -2.92 9.39
CA ASP A 207 -15.13 -4.27 9.91
C ASP A 207 -14.44 -4.23 11.27
N LYS A 208 -15.19 -4.44 12.35
CA LYS A 208 -14.59 -4.50 13.70
C LYS A 208 -13.60 -5.66 13.84
N LYS A 209 -13.64 -6.65 12.93
CA LYS A 209 -12.88 -7.90 13.02
C LYS A 209 -11.40 -7.78 12.63
N LEU A 210 -11.08 -7.01 11.59
CA LEU A 210 -9.70 -6.83 11.10
C LEU A 210 -9.27 -5.38 11.27
N GLN A 211 -8.30 -5.14 12.16
CA GLN A 211 -7.75 -3.82 12.41
C GLN A 211 -6.27 -3.76 12.03
N ARG A 212 -5.87 -2.68 11.37
CA ARG A 212 -4.46 -2.34 11.17
C ARG A 212 -3.98 -1.54 12.36
N ARG A 213 -2.82 -1.87 12.91
CA ARG A 213 -2.10 -0.96 13.81
C ARG A 213 -0.79 -0.52 13.20
N ILE A 214 -0.48 0.76 13.32
CA ILE A 214 0.82 1.28 12.90
C ILE A 214 1.85 0.98 13.98
N ASP A 215 3.01 0.49 13.58
CA ASP A 215 4.10 0.19 14.50
C ASP A 215 5.44 0.64 13.90
N TYR A 216 5.80 1.89 14.20
CA TYR A 216 7.04 2.51 13.73
C TYR A 216 8.29 1.82 14.27
N SER A 217 8.20 0.98 15.31
CA SER A 217 9.34 0.20 15.79
C SER A 217 9.83 -0.82 14.74
N TRP A 218 9.02 -1.11 13.72
CA TRP A 218 9.38 -1.96 12.60
C TRP A 218 10.00 -1.19 11.42
N ASP A 219 10.12 0.14 11.49
CA ASP A 219 10.66 0.94 10.38
C ASP A 219 12.16 0.71 10.18
N PHE A 220 12.91 0.48 11.27
CA PHE A 220 14.37 0.35 11.28
C PHE A 220 15.08 1.48 10.52
N ASN A 221 14.65 2.73 10.77
CA ASN A 221 15.19 3.91 10.10
C ASN A 221 16.73 4.00 10.31
N GLY A 222 17.48 4.20 9.23
CA GLY A 222 18.94 4.26 9.24
C GLY A 222 19.67 2.90 9.33
N ALA A 223 18.95 1.77 9.43
CA ALA A 223 19.58 0.46 9.53
C ALA A 223 20.31 0.06 8.23
N LYS A 224 21.46 -0.61 8.36
CA LYS A 224 22.18 -1.19 7.21
C LYS A 224 21.39 -2.38 6.66
N THR A 225 20.91 -2.27 5.42
CA THR A 225 20.05 -3.28 4.78
C THR A 225 20.82 -4.37 4.02
N LYS A 226 22.15 -4.25 3.95
CA LYS A 226 23.05 -5.22 3.31
C LYS A 226 24.20 -5.61 4.25
N PRO A 227 23.97 -6.17 5.43
CA PRO A 227 25.03 -6.77 6.25
C PRO A 227 25.44 -8.14 5.67
N CYS A 228 26.65 -8.62 5.97
CA CYS A 228 27.07 -9.99 5.63
C CYS A 228 26.81 -10.36 4.15
N THR A 229 26.38 -11.59 3.88
CA THR A 229 26.09 -12.12 2.53
C THR A 229 24.86 -11.50 1.87
N HIS A 230 24.01 -10.75 2.58
CA HIS A 230 22.91 -9.99 1.97
C HIS A 230 23.41 -9.01 0.89
N GLY A 231 24.65 -8.53 1.04
CA GLY A 231 25.29 -7.63 0.08
C GLY A 231 25.90 -8.29 -1.16
N PHE A 232 25.84 -9.62 -1.31
CA PHE A 232 26.49 -10.32 -2.43
C PHE A 232 25.92 -9.96 -3.80
N HIS A 233 24.61 -9.77 -3.89
CA HIS A 233 23.94 -9.48 -5.16
C HIS A 233 22.68 -8.66 -4.87
N THR A 234 22.34 -7.74 -5.77
CA THR A 234 21.08 -7.01 -5.69
C THR A 234 19.93 -7.86 -6.22
N TYR A 235 18.78 -7.83 -5.56
CA TYR A 235 17.58 -8.52 -6.06
C TYR A 235 16.34 -7.65 -5.81
N PRO A 236 15.30 -7.72 -6.65
CA PRO A 236 14.15 -6.82 -6.54
C PRO A 236 13.32 -7.06 -5.28
N ALA A 237 12.81 -5.95 -4.72
CA ALA A 237 11.71 -5.91 -3.77
C ALA A 237 11.76 -6.94 -2.62
N MET A 238 12.93 -7.09 -2.00
CA MET A 238 13.13 -7.90 -0.79
C MET A 238 12.74 -7.11 0.46
N PHE A 239 12.18 -7.74 1.48
CA PHE A 239 12.17 -7.12 2.82
C PHE A 239 13.59 -7.03 3.38
N ILE A 240 13.79 -6.11 4.31
CA ILE A 240 15.09 -5.88 4.95
C ILE A 240 15.41 -6.98 5.97
N PRO A 241 16.70 -7.32 6.19
CA PRO A 241 17.11 -8.36 7.15
C PRO A 241 16.56 -8.17 8.56
N GLN A 242 16.40 -6.92 9.01
CA GLN A 242 15.92 -6.58 10.34
C GLN A 242 14.47 -7.03 10.59
N VAL A 243 13.60 -6.92 9.57
CA VAL A 243 12.22 -7.43 9.67
C VAL A 243 12.22 -8.94 9.77
N ALA A 244 12.97 -9.62 8.90
CA ALA A 244 13.10 -11.07 8.92
C ALA A 244 13.61 -11.56 10.28
N ARG A 245 14.68 -10.93 10.79
CA ARG A 245 15.28 -11.23 12.09
C ARG A 245 14.28 -11.06 13.23
N ARG A 246 13.54 -9.94 13.26
CA ARG A 246 12.56 -9.70 14.32
C ARG A 246 11.41 -10.70 14.26
N LEU A 247 10.90 -11.03 13.07
CA LEU A 247 9.89 -12.09 12.91
C LEU A 247 10.40 -13.44 13.41
N LEU A 248 11.62 -13.83 13.05
CA LEU A 248 12.25 -15.06 13.52
C LEU A 248 12.39 -15.10 15.03
N LEU A 249 12.84 -14.01 15.66
CA LEU A 249 13.01 -13.94 17.11
C LEU A 249 11.66 -13.96 17.85
N THR A 250 10.62 -13.36 17.28
CA THR A 250 9.29 -13.33 17.89
C THR A 250 8.55 -14.66 17.76
N TYR A 251 8.61 -15.32 16.59
CA TYR A 251 7.73 -16.43 16.24
C TYR A 251 8.42 -17.78 16.08
N SER A 252 9.72 -17.88 16.35
CA SER A 252 10.49 -19.14 16.31
C SER A 252 11.58 -19.21 17.37
N LYS A 253 12.05 -20.42 17.67
CA LYS A 253 13.13 -20.71 18.62
C LYS A 253 14.37 -21.26 17.93
N LYS A 254 15.51 -21.29 18.63
CA LYS A 254 16.74 -21.94 18.14
C LYS A 254 16.45 -23.41 17.84
N GLY A 255 16.91 -23.91 16.70
CA GLY A 255 16.68 -25.28 16.23
C GLY A 255 15.36 -25.50 15.48
N ASP A 256 14.41 -24.56 15.54
CA ASP A 256 13.16 -24.63 14.77
C ASP A 256 13.43 -24.69 13.27
N THR A 257 12.49 -25.28 12.52
CA THR A 257 12.53 -25.33 11.06
C THR A 257 11.64 -24.25 10.45
N ILE A 258 12.25 -23.34 9.69
CA ILE A 258 11.59 -22.21 9.04
C ILE A 258 11.33 -22.53 7.57
N CYS A 259 10.26 -21.99 6.99
CA CYS A 259 10.07 -22.02 5.55
C CYS A 259 9.82 -20.61 5.01
N ASP A 260 10.53 -20.24 3.94
CA ASP A 260 10.20 -19.10 3.10
C ASP A 260 9.71 -19.60 1.74
N ILE A 261 8.39 -19.53 1.54
CA ILE A 261 7.73 -20.01 0.32
C ILE A 261 7.90 -19.06 -0.88
N PHE A 262 8.56 -17.91 -0.72
CA PHE A 262 8.92 -17.00 -1.82
C PHE A 262 10.32 -16.45 -1.53
N CYS A 263 11.30 -17.36 -1.41
CA CYS A 263 12.55 -17.02 -0.75
C CYS A 263 13.39 -15.97 -1.48
N GLY A 264 13.15 -15.76 -2.77
CA GLY A 264 13.91 -14.82 -3.58
C GLY A 264 15.41 -15.12 -3.47
N SER A 265 16.20 -14.09 -3.17
CA SER A 265 17.65 -14.26 -2.93
C SER A 265 18.01 -14.74 -1.50
N GLY A 266 17.04 -15.16 -0.70
CA GLY A 266 17.24 -15.88 0.56
C GLY A 266 17.36 -15.02 1.82
N THR A 267 16.73 -13.84 1.91
CA THR A 267 16.85 -12.98 3.10
C THR A 267 16.43 -13.69 4.39
N ALA A 268 15.26 -14.34 4.42
CA ALA A 268 14.82 -15.11 5.59
C ALA A 268 15.74 -16.30 5.87
N LEU A 269 16.30 -16.94 4.85
CA LEU A 269 17.17 -18.12 5.00
C LEU A 269 18.52 -17.75 5.64
N ILE A 270 19.10 -16.62 5.22
CA ILE A 270 20.36 -16.10 5.80
C ILE A 270 20.13 -15.76 7.27
N GLU A 271 19.06 -15.03 7.60
CA GLU A 271 18.75 -14.69 8.99
C GLU A 271 18.38 -15.91 9.84
N SER A 272 17.69 -16.90 9.26
CA SER A 272 17.40 -18.18 9.94
C SER A 272 18.70 -18.86 10.35
N ARG A 273 19.67 -18.94 9.44
CA ARG A 273 20.97 -19.57 9.69
C ARG A 273 21.82 -18.79 10.71
N LEU A 274 21.86 -17.47 10.61
CA LEU A 274 22.53 -16.60 11.59
C LEU A 274 21.93 -16.74 13.00
N LEU A 275 20.65 -17.07 13.08
CA LEU A 275 19.97 -17.33 14.34
C LEU A 275 19.97 -18.81 14.73
N SER A 276 20.72 -19.70 14.08
CA SER A 276 20.70 -21.15 14.39
C SER A 276 19.31 -21.80 14.22
N ARG A 277 18.59 -21.49 13.14
CA ARG A 277 17.38 -22.20 12.69
C ARG A 277 17.67 -22.97 11.40
N ASN A 278 17.02 -24.10 11.23
CA ASN A 278 17.01 -24.82 9.95
C ASN A 278 16.02 -24.13 9.01
N SER A 279 16.22 -24.23 7.69
CA SER A 279 15.29 -23.57 6.77
C SER A 279 15.09 -24.24 5.42
N TYR A 280 13.85 -24.19 4.95
CA TYR A 280 13.46 -24.39 3.56
C TYR A 280 13.27 -23.05 2.86
N GLY A 281 13.69 -22.96 1.60
CA GLY A 281 13.35 -21.85 0.71
C GLY A 281 12.79 -22.37 -0.61
N ILE A 282 11.69 -21.79 -1.09
CA ILE A 282 11.08 -22.13 -2.37
C ILE A 282 11.03 -20.88 -3.23
N ASP A 283 11.48 -20.98 -4.47
CA ASP A 283 11.30 -19.91 -5.47
C ASP A 283 11.25 -20.49 -6.88
N LEU A 284 10.51 -19.83 -7.76
CA LEU A 284 10.38 -20.21 -9.18
C LEU A 284 11.51 -19.66 -10.05
N ASN A 285 12.21 -18.62 -9.61
CA ASN A 285 13.23 -17.95 -10.40
C ASN A 285 14.60 -18.63 -10.21
N PRO A 286 15.17 -19.28 -11.24
CA PRO A 286 16.43 -20.02 -11.10
C PRO A 286 17.61 -19.15 -10.64
N LEU A 287 17.63 -17.86 -11.03
CA LEU A 287 18.65 -16.94 -10.53
C LEU A 287 18.46 -16.73 -9.02
N ALA A 288 17.23 -16.50 -8.56
CA ALA A 288 16.94 -16.28 -7.14
C ALA A 288 17.39 -17.48 -6.29
N VAL A 289 17.05 -18.69 -6.73
CA VAL A 289 17.49 -19.97 -6.13
C VAL A 289 19.01 -20.08 -6.10
N PHE A 290 19.70 -19.76 -7.20
CA PHE A 290 21.16 -19.75 -7.26
C PHE A 290 21.75 -18.76 -6.25
N LEU A 291 21.23 -17.52 -6.20
CA LEU A 291 21.68 -16.50 -5.26
C LEU A 291 21.47 -16.93 -3.81
N ALA A 292 20.29 -17.47 -3.48
CA ALA A 292 19.96 -17.95 -2.15
C ALA A 292 20.90 -19.07 -1.71
N LYS A 293 21.22 -20.03 -2.59
CA LYS A 293 22.17 -21.12 -2.30
C LYS A 293 23.54 -20.58 -1.94
N VAL A 294 24.10 -19.69 -2.77
CA VAL A 294 25.44 -19.15 -2.51
C VAL A 294 25.48 -18.27 -1.26
N LYS A 295 24.43 -17.48 -1.01
CA LYS A 295 24.39 -16.56 0.14
C LYS A 295 24.21 -17.29 1.48
N THR A 296 23.71 -18.52 1.49
CA THR A 296 23.50 -19.33 2.71
C THR A 296 24.58 -20.39 2.95
N THR A 297 25.47 -20.64 1.98
CA THR A 297 26.61 -21.55 2.12
C THR A 297 27.79 -20.84 2.80
N PRO A 298 28.17 -21.23 4.05
CA PRO A 298 29.34 -20.68 4.70
C PRO A 298 30.63 -21.22 4.09
N ILE A 299 31.48 -20.34 3.56
CA ILE A 299 32.78 -20.73 2.98
C ILE A 299 33.88 -20.05 3.78
N ASN A 300 34.93 -20.81 4.11
CA ASN A 300 36.09 -20.27 4.81
C ASN A 300 36.72 -19.09 3.99
N PRO A 301 36.81 -17.87 4.56
CA PRO A 301 37.30 -16.70 3.84
C PRO A 301 38.75 -16.82 3.37
N GLN A 302 39.62 -17.51 4.10
CA GLN A 302 41.01 -17.71 3.71
C GLN A 302 41.13 -18.56 2.44
N LEU A 303 40.24 -19.55 2.26
CA LEU A 303 40.17 -20.32 1.00
C LEU A 303 39.72 -19.44 -0.16
N LEU A 304 38.74 -18.57 0.07
CA LEU A 304 38.27 -17.61 -0.95
C LEU A 304 39.36 -16.62 -1.36
N SER A 305 40.10 -16.05 -0.40
CA SER A 305 41.20 -15.12 -0.68
C SER A 305 42.33 -15.79 -1.49
N ARG A 306 42.69 -17.03 -1.15
CA ARG A 306 43.70 -17.80 -1.90
C ARG A 306 43.23 -18.08 -3.33
N GLU A 307 41.98 -18.50 -3.52
CA GLU A 307 41.46 -18.76 -4.87
C GLU A 307 41.27 -17.46 -5.67
N TYR A 308 40.93 -16.35 -5.02
CA TYR A 308 40.81 -15.04 -5.66
C TYR A 308 42.13 -14.61 -6.33
N LEU A 309 43.25 -14.72 -5.63
CA LEU A 309 44.57 -14.39 -6.19
C LEU A 309 44.91 -15.24 -7.42
N LYS A 310 44.62 -16.55 -7.35
CA LYS A 310 44.78 -17.47 -8.49
C LYS A 310 43.86 -17.09 -9.65
N LEU A 311 42.61 -16.76 -9.35
CA LEU A 311 41.59 -16.39 -10.33
C LEU A 311 41.97 -15.12 -11.09
N VAL A 312 42.40 -14.07 -10.40
CA VAL A 312 42.85 -12.81 -11.04
C VAL A 312 44.04 -13.07 -11.97
N ASN A 313 45.03 -13.85 -11.53
CA ASN A 313 46.16 -14.23 -12.36
C ASN A 313 45.74 -15.05 -13.60
N ARG A 314 44.80 -15.99 -13.42
CA ARG A 314 44.24 -16.79 -14.53
C ARG A 314 43.52 -15.91 -15.55
N ILE A 315 42.69 -14.97 -15.12
CA ILE A 315 41.99 -14.03 -16.00
C ILE A 315 42.99 -13.25 -16.88
N GLY A 316 44.09 -12.77 -16.30
CA GLY A 316 45.13 -12.02 -17.01
C GLY A 316 45.86 -12.83 -18.10
N LYS A 317 45.95 -14.16 -17.94
CA LYS A 317 46.63 -15.06 -18.90
C LYS A 317 45.76 -15.47 -20.09
N ILE A 318 44.45 -15.27 -20.05
CA ILE A 318 43.53 -15.70 -21.11
C ILE A 318 43.63 -14.76 -22.33
N LYS A 319 44.10 -15.30 -23.46
CA LYS A 319 44.17 -14.60 -24.75
C LYS A 319 42.80 -14.52 -25.42
N ASN A 320 42.52 -13.41 -26.12
CA ASN A 320 41.22 -13.17 -26.78
C ASN A 320 40.88 -14.25 -27.83
N ALA A 321 41.88 -14.73 -28.57
CA ALA A 321 41.71 -15.76 -29.61
C ALA A 321 41.16 -17.10 -29.08
N GLN A 322 41.24 -17.34 -27.77
CA GLN A 322 40.79 -18.59 -27.13
C GLN A 322 39.35 -18.50 -26.58
N LEU A 323 38.62 -17.42 -26.88
CA LEU A 323 37.29 -17.16 -26.33
C LEU A 323 36.21 -17.51 -27.34
N LYS A 324 35.24 -18.32 -26.89
CA LYS A 324 33.96 -18.48 -27.60
C LYS A 324 33.00 -17.43 -27.04
N LYS A 325 32.46 -16.57 -27.92
CA LYS A 325 31.37 -15.65 -27.53
C LYS A 325 30.17 -16.47 -27.03
N PRO A 326 29.49 -16.06 -25.95
CA PRO A 326 28.25 -16.70 -25.55
C PRO A 326 27.21 -16.55 -26.67
N LYS A 327 26.26 -17.49 -26.74
CA LYS A 327 25.18 -17.46 -27.73
C LYS A 327 23.84 -17.33 -27.02
N PHE A 328 23.25 -16.14 -27.07
CA PHE A 328 21.87 -15.89 -26.68
C PHE A 328 21.30 -14.67 -27.41
N LYS A 329 19.98 -14.58 -27.47
CA LYS A 329 19.25 -13.56 -28.22
C LYS A 329 19.61 -12.15 -27.73
N ASN A 330 19.91 -11.25 -28.67
CA ASN A 330 20.19 -9.83 -28.45
C ASN A 330 21.47 -9.56 -27.60
N LEU A 331 22.50 -10.41 -27.66
CA LEU A 331 23.75 -10.21 -26.92
C LEU A 331 24.38 -8.83 -27.19
N GLU A 332 24.61 -8.49 -28.45
CA GLU A 332 25.28 -7.26 -28.89
C GLU A 332 24.43 -6.00 -28.65
N PHE A 333 23.11 -6.18 -28.52
CA PHE A 333 22.20 -5.11 -28.11
C PHE A 333 22.43 -4.73 -26.64
N TRP A 334 22.63 -5.73 -25.77
CA TRP A 334 22.79 -5.54 -24.33
C TRP A 334 24.22 -5.35 -23.87
N PHE A 335 25.23 -5.67 -24.69
CA PHE A 335 26.64 -5.58 -24.32
C PHE A 335 27.49 -5.07 -25.48
N LYS A 336 28.41 -4.14 -25.19
CA LYS A 336 29.48 -3.76 -26.14
C LYS A 336 30.45 -4.92 -26.34
N ASP A 337 31.08 -5.03 -27.51
CA ASP A 337 32.02 -6.14 -27.81
C ASP A 337 33.15 -6.28 -26.79
N LYS A 338 33.74 -5.17 -26.36
CA LYS A 338 34.76 -5.16 -25.29
C LYS A 338 34.23 -5.84 -24.00
N VAL A 339 33.01 -5.48 -23.59
CA VAL A 339 32.36 -6.05 -22.40
C VAL A 339 32.08 -7.54 -22.58
N ILE A 340 31.65 -7.97 -23.77
CA ILE A 340 31.44 -9.40 -24.07
C ILE A 340 32.75 -10.17 -23.90
N ILE A 341 33.85 -9.66 -24.45
CA ILE A 341 35.18 -10.29 -24.36
C ILE A 341 35.64 -10.40 -22.90
N GLU A 342 35.57 -9.31 -22.14
CA GLU A 342 36.01 -9.28 -20.74
C GLU A 342 35.17 -10.21 -19.85
N LEU A 343 33.83 -10.18 -19.98
CA LEU A 343 32.95 -11.11 -19.25
C LEU A 343 33.23 -12.57 -19.63
N SER A 344 33.53 -12.85 -20.90
CA SER A 344 33.87 -14.21 -21.37
C SER A 344 35.16 -14.73 -20.75
N LYS A 345 36.19 -13.88 -20.60
CA LYS A 345 37.43 -14.23 -19.89
C LYS A 345 37.17 -14.59 -18.43
N ILE A 346 36.43 -13.73 -17.73
CA ILE A 346 36.11 -13.92 -16.31
C ILE A 346 35.34 -15.23 -16.13
N LYS A 347 34.28 -15.45 -16.93
CA LYS A 347 33.50 -16.69 -16.89
C LYS A 347 34.36 -17.93 -17.12
N LYS A 348 35.20 -17.92 -18.17
CA LYS A 348 36.12 -19.04 -18.48
C LYS A 348 37.03 -19.34 -17.29
N ALA A 349 37.65 -18.32 -16.71
CA ALA A 349 38.54 -18.48 -15.56
C ALA A 349 37.83 -19.02 -14.32
N ILE A 350 36.59 -18.59 -14.05
CA ILE A 350 35.77 -19.10 -12.94
C ILE A 350 35.37 -20.58 -13.16
N LYS A 351 35.08 -20.96 -14.41
CA LYS A 351 34.70 -22.36 -14.74
C LYS A 351 35.82 -23.37 -14.49
N GLU A 352 37.08 -22.93 -14.48
CA GLU A 352 38.25 -23.76 -14.14
C GLU A 352 38.43 -24.01 -12.63
N ILE A 353 37.66 -23.32 -11.76
CA ILE A 353 37.69 -23.56 -10.31
C ILE A 353 37.08 -24.94 -10.01
N LYS A 354 37.86 -25.83 -9.36
CA LYS A 354 37.45 -27.21 -9.06
C LYS A 354 36.36 -27.29 -7.99
N ASN A 355 36.52 -26.57 -6.88
CA ASN A 355 35.54 -26.57 -5.80
C ASN A 355 34.27 -25.81 -6.25
N LYS A 356 33.12 -26.49 -6.27
CA LYS A 356 31.86 -25.93 -6.78
C LYS A 356 31.29 -24.81 -5.93
N GLU A 357 31.47 -24.85 -4.61
CA GLU A 357 31.00 -23.77 -3.73
C GLU A 357 31.80 -22.48 -3.95
N ILE A 358 33.13 -22.61 -4.05
CA ILE A 358 34.02 -21.48 -4.37
C ILE A 358 33.77 -20.97 -5.79
N GLN A 359 33.56 -21.86 -6.76
CA GLN A 359 33.16 -21.49 -8.11
C GLN A 359 31.86 -20.67 -8.10
N ASN A 360 30.83 -21.15 -7.38
CA ASN A 360 29.54 -20.46 -7.28
C ASN A 360 29.66 -19.11 -6.57
N PHE A 361 30.55 -19.00 -5.57
CA PHE A 361 30.87 -17.74 -4.90
C PHE A 361 31.45 -16.68 -5.86
N PHE A 362 32.32 -17.07 -6.80
CA PHE A 362 32.80 -16.11 -7.80
C PHE A 362 31.78 -15.88 -8.92
N LEU A 363 30.94 -16.88 -9.25
CA LEU A 363 29.84 -16.72 -10.21
C LEU A 363 28.78 -15.72 -9.73
N ILE A 364 28.46 -15.63 -8.43
CA ILE A 364 27.53 -14.60 -7.93
C ILE A 364 28.11 -13.19 -8.06
N ALA A 365 29.41 -13.00 -7.83
CA ALA A 365 30.08 -11.71 -8.07
C ALA A 365 30.06 -11.35 -9.56
N PHE A 366 30.38 -12.32 -10.42
CA PHE A 366 30.30 -12.19 -11.87
C PHE A 366 28.87 -11.84 -12.33
N SER A 367 27.85 -12.49 -11.79
CA SER A 367 26.43 -12.26 -12.12
C SER A 367 25.97 -10.82 -11.87
N GLU A 368 26.43 -10.21 -10.77
CA GLU A 368 26.14 -8.79 -10.48
C GLU A 368 26.86 -7.86 -11.46
N VAL A 369 28.11 -8.20 -11.82
CA VAL A 369 28.91 -7.42 -12.78
C VAL A 369 28.29 -7.49 -14.16
N VAL A 370 27.82 -8.66 -14.61
CA VAL A 370 27.09 -8.83 -15.88
C VAL A 370 25.96 -7.82 -15.99
N ARG A 371 25.11 -7.70 -14.97
CA ARG A 371 24.01 -6.72 -15.00
C ARG A 371 24.57 -5.30 -15.03
N LYS A 372 25.52 -4.99 -14.15
CA LYS A 372 26.06 -3.62 -13.99
C LYS A 372 26.84 -3.11 -15.17
N SER A 373 27.53 -3.96 -15.92
CA SER A 373 28.32 -3.60 -17.11
C SER A 373 27.52 -3.70 -18.40
N SER A 374 26.26 -4.14 -18.35
CA SER A 374 25.37 -4.15 -19.51
C SER A 374 24.96 -2.74 -19.94
N ASN A 375 24.41 -2.63 -21.14
CA ASN A 375 23.82 -1.41 -21.70
C ASN A 375 22.46 -1.06 -21.05
N ALA A 376 22.08 -1.71 -19.95
CA ALA A 376 20.82 -1.47 -19.23
C ALA A 376 20.99 -0.42 -18.12
N LYS A 377 19.90 0.29 -17.79
CA LYS A 377 19.86 1.20 -16.65
C LYS A 377 19.95 0.43 -15.34
N ASN A 378 20.90 0.81 -14.48
CA ASN A 378 21.14 0.15 -13.20
C ASN A 378 20.16 0.53 -12.06
N GLY A 379 19.42 1.64 -12.22
CA GLY A 379 18.46 2.14 -11.23
C GLY A 379 17.09 1.46 -11.25
N GLU A 380 16.73 0.81 -12.37
CA GLU A 380 15.39 0.27 -12.60
C GLU A 380 15.38 -1.28 -12.53
N PHE A 381 14.23 -1.86 -12.16
CA PHE A 381 14.05 -3.32 -12.20
C PHE A 381 13.78 -3.82 -13.62
N LYS A 382 12.94 -3.10 -14.36
CA LYS A 382 12.70 -3.34 -15.78
C LYS A 382 13.98 -3.22 -16.57
N LEU A 383 14.11 -4.05 -17.61
CA LEU A 383 15.29 -4.04 -18.44
C LEU A 383 15.17 -2.97 -19.53
N VAL A 384 15.56 -1.75 -19.18
CA VAL A 384 15.52 -0.58 -20.06
C VAL A 384 16.94 -0.23 -20.50
N ARG A 385 17.16 -0.03 -21.79
CA ARG A 385 18.47 0.36 -22.34
C ARG A 385 18.81 1.81 -21.95
N ILE A 386 20.09 2.08 -21.74
CA ILE A 386 20.62 3.44 -21.62
C ILE A 386 20.33 4.20 -22.92
N LYS A 387 19.97 5.49 -22.83
CA LYS A 387 19.72 6.33 -24.01
C LYS A 387 20.98 6.44 -24.87
N LYS A 388 20.82 6.62 -26.19
CA LYS A 388 21.90 6.56 -27.17
C LYS A 388 23.06 7.50 -26.81
N GLU A 389 22.74 8.74 -26.43
CA GLU A 389 23.71 9.80 -26.12
C GLU A 389 24.59 9.44 -24.92
N LYS A 390 23.99 8.79 -23.90
CA LYS A 390 24.72 8.31 -22.72
C LYS A 390 25.47 7.00 -23.00
N LEU A 391 24.97 6.19 -23.92
CA LEU A 391 25.54 4.87 -24.22
C LEU A 391 26.88 4.99 -24.96
N GLU A 392 27.06 6.01 -25.80
CA GLU A 392 28.31 6.28 -26.50
C GLU A 392 29.48 6.40 -25.51
N ASN A 393 29.32 7.24 -24.48
CA ASN A 393 30.31 7.46 -23.43
C ASN A 393 30.35 6.38 -22.33
N TYR A 394 29.41 5.44 -22.34
CA TYR A 394 29.35 4.38 -21.33
C TYR A 394 30.40 3.28 -21.59
N ASN A 395 31.50 3.29 -20.84
CA ASN A 395 32.61 2.34 -21.00
C ASN A 395 32.98 1.70 -19.64
N PRO A 396 32.22 0.71 -19.15
CA PRO A 396 32.47 0.10 -17.86
C PRO A 396 33.79 -0.70 -17.85
N ASP A 397 34.59 -0.56 -16.79
CA ASP A 397 35.75 -1.42 -16.54
C ASP A 397 35.29 -2.72 -15.86
N VAL A 398 35.03 -3.74 -16.67
CA VAL A 398 34.45 -5.01 -16.20
C VAL A 398 35.38 -5.72 -15.22
N LEU A 399 36.69 -5.69 -15.48
CA LEU A 399 37.67 -6.38 -14.65
C LEU A 399 37.81 -5.70 -13.29
N ALA A 400 37.91 -4.37 -13.24
CA ALA A 400 37.95 -3.63 -11.98
C ALA A 400 36.66 -3.83 -11.17
N MET A 401 35.50 -3.76 -11.84
CA MET A 401 34.21 -4.03 -11.21
C MET A 401 34.14 -5.44 -10.60
N PHE A 402 34.67 -6.45 -11.31
CA PHE A 402 34.72 -7.83 -10.82
C PHE A 402 35.65 -7.97 -9.61
N LYS A 403 36.88 -7.45 -9.68
CA LYS A 403 37.83 -7.47 -8.55
C LYS A 403 37.23 -6.83 -7.30
N GLN A 404 36.74 -5.60 -7.42
CA GLN A 404 36.11 -4.87 -6.32
C GLN A 404 34.92 -5.64 -5.74
N LYS A 405 34.10 -6.26 -6.61
CA LYS A 405 32.94 -7.03 -6.17
C LYS A 405 33.33 -8.31 -5.45
N SER A 406 34.32 -9.03 -5.94
CA SER A 406 34.86 -10.24 -5.32
C SER A 406 35.47 -9.94 -3.95
N GLU A 407 36.33 -8.93 -3.84
CA GLU A 407 36.94 -8.50 -2.58
C GLU A 407 35.89 -8.08 -1.54
N SER A 408 34.90 -7.28 -1.96
CA SER A 408 33.78 -6.90 -1.09
C SER A 408 32.98 -8.12 -0.62
N ASN A 409 32.73 -9.10 -1.49
CA ASN A 409 32.03 -10.32 -1.13
C ASN A 409 32.86 -11.21 -0.19
N ILE A 410 34.19 -11.24 -0.31
CA ILE A 410 35.07 -12.01 0.60
C ILE A 410 34.97 -11.45 2.01
N LYS A 411 35.10 -10.12 2.17
CA LYS A 411 34.93 -9.45 3.47
C LYS A 411 33.56 -9.72 4.10
N ARG A 412 32.52 -9.74 3.28
CA ARG A 412 31.15 -10.06 3.72
C ARG A 412 30.94 -11.53 4.09
N MET A 413 31.64 -12.43 3.41
CA MET A 413 31.68 -13.84 3.79
C MET A 413 32.40 -14.01 5.12
N GLU A 414 33.45 -13.24 5.39
CA GLU A 414 34.13 -13.25 6.68
C GLU A 414 33.21 -12.84 7.84
N GLU A 415 32.46 -11.74 7.68
CA GLU A 415 31.42 -11.34 8.65
C GLU A 415 30.40 -12.46 8.88
N PHE A 416 29.89 -13.08 7.80
CA PHE A 416 28.92 -14.18 7.89
C PHE A 416 29.50 -15.45 8.53
N TYR A 417 30.69 -15.87 8.11
CA TYR A 417 31.32 -17.12 8.51
C TYR A 417 31.67 -17.13 10.00
N LYS A 418 31.97 -15.95 10.57
CA LYS A 418 32.21 -15.75 11.99
C LYS A 418 30.95 -16.05 12.82
N ASP A 419 29.81 -15.48 12.43
CA ASP A 419 28.60 -15.46 13.26
C ASP A 419 27.65 -16.64 12.96
N VAL A 420 27.76 -17.28 11.80
CA VAL A 420 26.82 -18.31 11.35
C VAL A 420 27.02 -19.66 12.03
N ASP A 421 25.90 -20.32 12.34
CA ASP A 421 25.86 -21.72 12.74
C ASP A 421 26.12 -22.64 11.54
N LYS A 422 27.21 -23.40 11.63
CA LYS A 422 27.66 -24.31 10.58
C LYS A 422 26.89 -25.64 10.61
N ASN A 423 26.20 -25.95 11.72
CA ASN A 423 25.45 -27.20 11.91
C ASN A 423 24.01 -27.12 11.40
N THR A 424 23.44 -25.91 11.30
CA THR A 424 22.11 -25.74 10.71
C THR A 424 22.10 -25.99 9.22
N TRP A 425 21.05 -26.65 8.73
CA TRP A 425 20.90 -26.94 7.30
C TRP A 425 19.96 -25.93 6.62
N VAL A 426 20.20 -25.71 5.33
CA VAL A 426 19.37 -24.87 4.46
C VAL A 426 19.07 -25.66 3.19
N LYS A 427 17.80 -25.93 2.90
CA LYS A 427 17.35 -26.63 1.69
C LYS A 427 16.58 -25.67 0.79
N ILE A 428 17.06 -25.46 -0.43
CA ILE A 428 16.46 -24.52 -1.38
C ILE A 428 15.95 -25.28 -2.60
N ILE A 429 14.68 -25.07 -2.91
CA ILE A 429 13.90 -25.78 -3.90
C ILE A 429 13.57 -24.80 -5.04
N LEU A 430 13.92 -25.19 -6.26
CA LEU A 430 13.38 -24.54 -7.46
C LEU A 430 11.98 -25.11 -7.69
N GLY A 431 10.94 -24.33 -7.40
CA GLY A 431 9.59 -24.86 -7.37
C GLY A 431 8.50 -23.81 -7.25
N ASP A 432 7.28 -24.24 -7.59
CA ASP A 432 6.06 -23.44 -7.53
C ASP A 432 5.40 -23.63 -6.17
N SER A 433 5.32 -22.57 -5.37
CA SER A 433 4.77 -22.62 -4.02
C SER A 433 3.26 -22.89 -3.96
N SER A 434 2.55 -22.81 -5.10
CA SER A 434 1.15 -23.24 -5.20
C SER A 434 1.00 -24.76 -5.28
N LYS A 435 2.10 -25.48 -5.52
CA LYS A 435 2.16 -26.95 -5.69
C LYS A 435 2.83 -27.63 -4.49
N ASN A 436 2.76 -28.96 -4.46
CA ASN A 436 3.55 -29.75 -3.53
C ASN A 436 5.03 -29.66 -3.91
N ASN A 437 5.90 -29.40 -2.94
CA ASN A 437 7.36 -29.25 -3.08
C ASN A 437 8.12 -30.28 -2.22
N ASP A 438 7.50 -31.43 -1.94
CA ASP A 438 8.06 -32.54 -1.15
C ASP A 438 8.54 -32.13 0.26
N ILE A 439 7.84 -31.15 0.85
CA ILE A 439 8.00 -30.79 2.25
C ILE A 439 6.92 -31.55 3.03
N LYS A 440 7.34 -32.31 4.04
CA LYS A 440 6.43 -33.11 4.88
C LYS A 440 5.36 -32.22 5.52
N GLU A 441 4.12 -32.70 5.56
CA GLU A 441 3.04 -32.01 6.27
C GLU A 441 3.36 -31.85 7.76
N ASN A 442 2.91 -30.75 8.37
CA ASN A 442 3.14 -30.44 9.79
C ASN A 442 4.62 -30.58 10.22
N SER A 443 5.56 -30.17 9.37
CA SER A 443 7.00 -30.25 9.65
C SER A 443 7.66 -28.89 9.91
N ILE A 444 7.00 -27.79 9.53
CA ILE A 444 7.53 -26.44 9.65
C ILE A 444 7.05 -25.78 10.94
N ASP A 445 7.96 -25.13 11.67
CA ASP A 445 7.70 -24.44 12.94
C ASP A 445 7.32 -22.97 12.77
N CYS A 446 7.71 -22.35 11.66
CA CYS A 446 7.28 -21.01 11.29
C CYS A 446 7.45 -20.77 9.78
N VAL A 447 6.49 -20.13 9.15
CA VAL A 447 6.63 -19.63 7.77
C VAL A 447 6.84 -18.13 7.83
N ILE A 448 7.90 -17.63 7.19
CA ILE A 448 8.19 -16.19 7.06
C ILE A 448 8.46 -15.90 5.60
N THR A 449 7.68 -15.01 4.98
CA THR A 449 7.81 -14.76 3.55
C THR A 449 7.38 -13.35 3.15
N SER A 450 7.70 -13.00 1.90
CA SER A 450 7.16 -11.83 1.21
C SER A 450 6.79 -12.24 -0.21
N PRO A 451 5.49 -12.35 -0.52
CA PRO A 451 5.05 -12.66 -1.87
C PRO A 451 5.54 -11.61 -2.89
N PRO A 452 5.77 -12.01 -4.16
CA PRO A 452 6.07 -11.04 -5.21
C PRO A 452 4.89 -10.09 -5.44
N TYR A 453 5.17 -8.86 -5.86
CA TYR A 453 4.16 -7.78 -5.89
C TYR A 453 3.05 -7.89 -6.96
N GLY A 454 2.83 -9.05 -7.60
CA GLY A 454 1.73 -9.29 -8.56
C GLY A 454 1.71 -8.35 -9.77
N ASP A 455 2.79 -7.60 -9.97
CA ASP A 455 2.94 -6.48 -10.90
C ASP A 455 4.13 -6.71 -11.84
N SER A 456 4.45 -7.97 -12.16
CA SER A 456 5.57 -8.34 -13.04
C SER A 456 5.50 -7.64 -14.39
N ARG A 457 4.28 -7.37 -14.88
CA ARG A 457 4.03 -6.66 -16.14
C ARG A 457 4.12 -5.13 -16.03
N THR A 458 4.01 -4.55 -14.82
CA THR A 458 3.84 -3.10 -14.64
C THR A 458 4.95 -2.45 -13.82
N THR A 459 5.29 -2.99 -12.64
CA THR A 459 6.16 -2.28 -11.67
C THR A 459 7.42 -3.06 -11.31
N VAL A 460 7.30 -4.35 -10.95
CA VAL A 460 8.42 -5.16 -10.44
C VAL A 460 8.60 -6.41 -11.30
N ALA A 461 9.38 -6.27 -12.38
CA ALA A 461 9.66 -7.36 -13.31
C ALA A 461 10.85 -8.22 -12.82
N TYR A 462 10.57 -9.25 -12.02
CA TYR A 462 11.60 -10.14 -11.45
C TYR A 462 12.33 -10.95 -12.52
N GLY A 463 11.62 -11.48 -13.53
CA GLY A 463 12.22 -12.21 -14.65
C GLY A 463 13.10 -11.30 -15.52
N GLN A 464 12.59 -10.14 -15.94
CA GLN A 464 13.39 -9.14 -16.66
C GLN A 464 14.63 -8.69 -15.90
N PHE A 465 14.53 -8.54 -14.58
CA PHE A 465 15.69 -8.22 -13.75
C PHE A 465 16.75 -9.32 -13.83
N SER A 466 16.33 -10.58 -13.67
CA SER A 466 17.23 -11.74 -13.67
C SER A 466 17.83 -12.05 -15.05
N ARG A 467 17.17 -11.63 -16.14
CA ARG A 467 17.42 -12.15 -17.50
C ARG A 467 18.88 -12.14 -17.93
N LEU A 468 19.54 -10.98 -17.93
CA LEU A 468 20.91 -10.87 -18.45
C LEU A 468 21.88 -11.69 -17.60
N SER A 469 21.79 -11.58 -16.28
CA SER A 469 22.59 -12.36 -15.34
C SER A 469 22.40 -13.87 -15.55
N ALA A 470 21.14 -14.32 -15.68
CA ALA A 470 20.78 -15.72 -15.91
C ALA A 470 21.33 -16.29 -17.23
N GLN A 471 21.23 -15.51 -18.32
CA GLN A 471 21.77 -15.86 -19.63
C GLN A 471 23.29 -16.11 -19.61
N TRP A 472 24.01 -15.49 -18.68
CA TRP A 472 25.45 -15.61 -18.57
C TRP A 472 25.95 -16.72 -17.65
N ILE A 473 25.18 -17.18 -16.66
CA ILE A 473 25.69 -18.09 -15.60
C ILE A 473 25.29 -19.57 -15.75
N ASP A 474 24.81 -20.00 -16.93
CA ASP A 474 24.50 -21.40 -17.28
C ASP A 474 23.55 -22.09 -16.28
N ILE A 475 22.57 -21.35 -15.76
CA ILE A 475 21.51 -21.88 -14.88
C ILE A 475 20.27 -22.36 -15.66
N PHE A 476 20.31 -22.23 -16.99
CA PHE A 476 19.33 -22.74 -17.94
C PHE A 476 20.05 -23.58 -18.98
N ASP A 477 19.42 -24.66 -19.46
CA ASP A 477 19.93 -25.44 -20.59
C ASP A 477 19.96 -24.59 -21.86
N ASN A 478 18.88 -23.85 -22.11
CA ASN A 478 18.84 -22.80 -23.12
C ASN A 478 18.79 -21.41 -22.45
N PRO A 479 19.80 -20.55 -22.62
CA PRO A 479 19.84 -19.24 -21.98
C PRO A 479 18.65 -18.34 -22.36
N ASN A 480 18.01 -18.57 -23.51
CA ASN A 480 16.88 -17.76 -23.95
C ASN A 480 15.61 -17.97 -23.10
N ASP A 481 15.51 -19.11 -22.40
CA ASP A 481 14.37 -19.45 -21.53
C ASP A 481 14.26 -18.50 -20.34
N ALA A 482 15.36 -17.83 -19.97
CA ALA A 482 15.37 -16.77 -18.96
C ALA A 482 14.38 -15.62 -19.27
N SER A 483 13.95 -15.47 -20.53
CA SER A 483 12.94 -14.47 -20.92
C SER A 483 11.50 -14.88 -20.56
N GLY A 484 11.24 -16.17 -20.34
CA GLY A 484 9.90 -16.72 -20.10
C GLY A 484 9.46 -16.73 -18.64
N ILE A 485 10.39 -16.54 -17.70
CA ILE A 485 10.16 -16.67 -16.24
C ILE A 485 8.95 -15.86 -15.76
N ASP A 486 8.80 -14.61 -16.23
CA ASP A 486 7.71 -13.73 -15.78
C ASP A 486 6.30 -14.28 -16.08
N ASN A 487 6.17 -15.20 -17.05
CA ASN A 487 4.91 -15.88 -17.38
C ASN A 487 4.60 -17.06 -16.44
N GLU A 488 5.57 -17.53 -15.67
CA GLU A 488 5.43 -18.65 -14.73
C GLU A 488 5.31 -18.16 -13.28
N LEU A 489 5.83 -16.96 -12.99
CA LEU A 489 5.69 -16.33 -11.69
C LEU A 489 4.23 -16.15 -11.28
N LEU A 490 4.02 -15.95 -9.98
CA LEU A 490 2.70 -15.71 -9.39
C LEU A 490 1.97 -14.55 -10.09
N GLY A 491 0.81 -14.85 -10.70
CA GLY A 491 0.03 -13.90 -11.50
C GLY A 491 0.56 -13.65 -12.93
N GLY A 492 1.52 -14.45 -13.41
CA GLY A 492 2.16 -14.31 -14.71
C GLY A 492 1.27 -14.64 -15.91
N ARG A 493 0.20 -15.42 -15.72
CA ARG A 493 -0.82 -15.71 -16.75
C ARG A 493 -2.16 -15.16 -16.30
N ALA A 494 -2.82 -14.38 -17.17
CA ALA A 494 -4.10 -13.76 -16.83
C ALA A 494 -5.19 -14.83 -16.64
N SER A 495 -6.17 -14.58 -15.76
CA SER A 495 -7.36 -15.43 -15.71
C SER A 495 -8.16 -15.26 -17.00
N LYS A 496 -8.75 -16.36 -17.51
CA LYS A 496 -9.64 -16.30 -18.69
C LYS A 496 -10.98 -15.64 -18.36
N THR A 497 -11.43 -15.75 -17.11
CA THR A 497 -12.72 -15.27 -16.62
C THR A 497 -12.57 -14.52 -15.29
N LEU A 498 -13.52 -13.63 -15.00
CA LEU A 498 -13.66 -12.97 -13.69
C LEU A 498 -14.53 -13.78 -12.71
N VAL A 499 -15.19 -14.84 -13.16
CA VAL A 499 -15.97 -15.72 -12.27
C VAL A 499 -15.02 -16.48 -11.34
N HIS A 500 -15.19 -16.32 -10.02
CA HIS A 500 -14.34 -16.97 -9.01
C HIS A 500 -15.11 -17.32 -7.73
N SER A 501 -14.58 -18.28 -6.97
CA SER A 501 -15.10 -18.71 -5.66
C SER A 501 -14.24 -18.27 -4.48
N LEU A 502 -13.21 -17.43 -4.71
CA LEU A 502 -12.35 -16.94 -3.64
C LEU A 502 -13.17 -16.19 -2.56
N PRO A 503 -13.12 -16.63 -1.29
CA PRO A 503 -14.00 -16.16 -0.24
C PRO A 503 -13.47 -14.89 0.45
N SER A 504 -13.26 -13.82 -0.33
CA SER A 504 -12.86 -12.51 0.20
C SER A 504 -13.73 -11.39 -0.35
N ARG A 505 -14.37 -10.64 0.56
CA ARG A 505 -15.23 -9.51 0.19
C ARG A 505 -14.41 -8.31 -0.26
N TYR A 506 -13.24 -8.11 0.35
CA TYR A 506 -12.29 -7.08 -0.06
C TYR A 506 -11.77 -7.32 -1.48
N LEU A 507 -11.47 -8.57 -1.82
CA LEU A 507 -11.05 -8.93 -3.17
C LEU A 507 -12.18 -8.69 -4.17
N LYS A 508 -13.40 -9.16 -3.87
CA LYS A 508 -14.57 -8.97 -4.73
C LYS A 508 -14.81 -7.48 -5.02
N ASN A 509 -14.88 -6.65 -3.97
CA ASN A 509 -15.08 -5.21 -4.10
C ASN A 509 -13.97 -4.54 -4.95
N ALA A 510 -12.70 -4.91 -4.72
CA ALA A 510 -11.58 -4.40 -5.49
C ALA A 510 -11.68 -4.82 -6.97
N LEU A 511 -12.00 -6.08 -7.26
CA LEU A 511 -12.18 -6.58 -8.62
C LEU A 511 -13.33 -5.88 -9.34
N ASP A 512 -14.48 -5.68 -8.69
CA ASP A 512 -15.64 -4.99 -9.26
C ASP A 512 -15.29 -3.53 -9.63
N LYS A 513 -14.60 -2.81 -8.73
CA LYS A 513 -14.14 -1.43 -8.98
C LYS A 513 -13.12 -1.35 -10.12
N ILE A 514 -12.20 -2.32 -10.21
CA ILE A 514 -11.19 -2.35 -11.27
C ILE A 514 -11.84 -2.75 -12.60
N ALA A 515 -12.75 -3.73 -12.62
CA ALA A 515 -13.40 -4.22 -13.83
C ALA A 515 -14.23 -3.14 -14.52
N LYS A 516 -14.88 -2.25 -13.75
CA LYS A 516 -15.56 -1.05 -14.27
C LYS A 516 -14.64 -0.12 -15.06
N ARG A 517 -13.33 -0.15 -14.81
CA ARG A 517 -12.32 0.70 -15.46
C ARG A 517 -11.49 -0.05 -16.51
N ASP A 518 -11.15 -1.31 -16.23
CA ASP A 518 -10.31 -2.17 -17.06
C ASP A 518 -10.52 -3.65 -16.66
N GLU A 519 -11.38 -4.34 -17.41
CA GLU A 519 -11.71 -5.75 -17.17
C GLU A 519 -10.49 -6.67 -17.33
N THR A 520 -9.63 -6.42 -18.31
CA THR A 520 -8.40 -7.19 -18.52
C THR A 520 -7.49 -7.09 -17.30
N ARG A 521 -7.35 -5.88 -16.73
CA ARG A 521 -6.54 -5.69 -15.53
C ARG A 521 -7.17 -6.35 -14.31
N ALA A 522 -8.50 -6.39 -14.20
CA ALA A 522 -9.16 -7.15 -13.14
C ALA A 522 -8.84 -8.66 -13.25
N LYS A 523 -8.79 -9.23 -14.46
CA LYS A 523 -8.41 -10.64 -14.69
C LYS A 523 -6.98 -10.95 -14.26
N ASP A 524 -6.05 -10.02 -14.46
CA ASP A 524 -4.67 -10.12 -13.95
C ASP A 524 -4.64 -10.12 -12.42
N VAL A 525 -5.41 -9.23 -11.80
CA VAL A 525 -5.53 -9.13 -10.35
C VAL A 525 -6.08 -10.43 -9.77
N LEU A 526 -7.14 -10.98 -10.35
CA LEU A 526 -7.73 -12.23 -9.92
C LEU A 526 -6.74 -13.39 -10.01
N SER A 527 -6.01 -13.52 -11.13
CA SER A 527 -5.01 -14.59 -11.29
C SER A 527 -3.96 -14.60 -10.17
N PHE A 528 -3.47 -13.41 -9.79
CA PHE A 528 -2.54 -13.27 -8.67
C PHE A 528 -3.12 -13.81 -7.36
N TYR A 529 -4.34 -13.40 -6.99
CA TYR A 529 -4.96 -13.84 -5.73
C TYR A 529 -5.38 -15.30 -5.73
N SER A 530 -5.76 -15.87 -6.88
CA SER A 530 -6.00 -17.30 -7.02
C SER A 530 -4.75 -18.11 -6.73
N GLY A 531 -3.62 -17.76 -7.37
CA GLY A 531 -2.34 -18.43 -7.11
C GLY A 531 -1.87 -18.21 -5.67
N LEU A 532 -2.06 -17.01 -5.10
CA LEU A 532 -1.67 -16.72 -3.72
C LEU A 532 -2.47 -17.56 -2.73
N ASN A 533 -3.77 -17.72 -2.96
CA ASN A 533 -4.63 -18.58 -2.16
C ASN A 533 -4.16 -20.04 -2.18
N ASP A 534 -3.72 -20.55 -3.33
CA ASP A 534 -3.17 -21.90 -3.41
C ASP A 534 -1.81 -22.02 -2.70
N CYS A 535 -0.96 -21.00 -2.77
CA CYS A 535 0.25 -20.94 -1.94
C CYS A 535 -0.07 -20.93 -0.43
N LEU A 536 -1.10 -20.19 0.01
CA LEU A 536 -1.55 -20.18 1.40
C LEU A 536 -2.02 -21.57 1.85
N LYS A 537 -2.72 -22.32 0.98
CA LYS A 537 -3.13 -23.71 1.27
C LYS A 537 -1.92 -24.65 1.42
N GLN A 538 -0.92 -24.56 0.54
CA GLN A 538 0.29 -25.38 0.68
C GLN A 538 1.06 -25.03 1.95
N ALA A 539 1.18 -23.73 2.27
CA ALA A 539 1.81 -23.26 3.51
C ALA A 539 1.06 -23.79 4.75
N TYR A 540 -0.27 -23.81 4.73
CA TYR A 540 -1.09 -24.38 5.79
C TYR A 540 -0.79 -25.88 6.01
N LYS A 541 -0.64 -26.66 4.94
CA LYS A 541 -0.35 -28.10 5.04
C LYS A 541 0.99 -28.39 5.71
N ILE A 542 2.04 -27.65 5.33
CA ILE A 542 3.41 -27.90 5.85
C ILE A 542 3.62 -27.34 7.26
N LEU A 543 2.88 -26.31 7.66
CA LEU A 543 3.02 -25.67 8.97
C LEU A 543 2.42 -26.55 10.08
N ARG A 544 3.11 -26.65 11.21
CA ARG A 544 2.61 -27.36 12.40
C ARG A 544 1.40 -26.63 13.02
N PRO A 545 0.47 -27.37 13.68
CA PRO A 545 -0.62 -26.74 14.42
C PRO A 545 -0.11 -25.74 15.45
N LYS A 546 -0.88 -24.67 15.69
CA LYS A 546 -0.56 -23.57 16.61
C LYS A 546 0.71 -22.77 16.31
N LYS A 547 1.35 -23.00 15.16
CA LYS A 547 2.52 -22.22 14.71
C LYS A 547 2.11 -21.07 13.78
N TYR A 548 3.07 -20.19 13.51
CA TYR A 548 2.83 -18.90 12.87
C TYR A 548 3.26 -18.88 11.40
N PHE A 549 2.47 -18.18 10.60
CA PHE A 549 2.77 -17.77 9.23
C PHE A 549 2.76 -16.23 9.16
N CYS A 550 3.94 -15.65 8.98
CA CYS A 550 4.15 -14.21 8.86
C CYS A 550 4.39 -13.81 7.40
N LEU A 551 3.60 -12.86 6.91
CA LEU A 551 3.73 -12.32 5.55
C LEU A 551 4.05 -10.83 5.60
N VAL A 552 5.10 -10.41 4.91
CA VAL A 552 5.41 -8.99 4.69
C VAL A 552 4.97 -8.63 3.28
N ILE A 553 4.00 -7.73 3.16
CA ILE A 553 3.43 -7.33 1.87
C ILE A 553 2.85 -5.94 1.96
N GLY A 554 3.06 -5.11 0.95
CA GLY A 554 2.34 -3.84 0.88
C GLY A 554 1.12 -3.88 -0.04
N ASN A 555 0.20 -2.97 0.25
CA ASN A 555 -1.03 -2.79 -0.51
C ASN A 555 -0.73 -2.06 -1.82
N ARG A 556 -1.24 -2.60 -2.92
CA ARG A 556 -0.99 -2.08 -4.26
C ARG A 556 -2.11 -1.17 -4.74
N LEU A 557 -1.78 -0.31 -5.71
CA LEU A 557 -2.72 0.54 -6.41
C LEU A 557 -2.82 0.02 -7.85
N VAL A 558 -4.03 -0.29 -8.32
CA VAL A 558 -4.28 -0.75 -9.68
C VAL A 558 -5.42 0.06 -10.26
N LYS A 559 -5.15 0.82 -11.33
CA LYS A 559 -6.15 1.72 -11.95
C LYS A 559 -6.80 2.64 -10.93
N GLN A 560 -5.99 3.25 -10.05
CA GLN A 560 -6.41 4.09 -8.92
C GLN A 560 -7.35 3.39 -7.91
N VAL A 561 -7.48 2.07 -7.94
CA VAL A 561 -8.16 1.28 -6.91
C VAL A 561 -7.11 0.70 -5.99
N ARG A 562 -7.15 1.10 -4.71
CA ARG A 562 -6.25 0.54 -3.70
C ARG A 562 -6.75 -0.83 -3.31
N ILE A 563 -5.91 -1.84 -3.51
CA ILE A 563 -6.23 -3.22 -3.16
C ILE A 563 -5.68 -3.50 -1.76
N PRO A 564 -6.54 -3.77 -0.76
CA PRO A 564 -6.14 -4.06 0.61
C PRO A 564 -5.67 -5.52 0.71
N THR A 565 -4.52 -5.82 0.12
CA THR A 565 -3.91 -7.15 0.06
C THR A 565 -3.79 -7.80 1.44
N ASP A 566 -3.49 -7.01 2.46
CA ASP A 566 -3.42 -7.48 3.85
C ASP A 566 -4.74 -8.09 4.35
N PHE A 567 -5.85 -7.38 4.18
CA PHE A 567 -7.17 -7.89 4.56
C PHE A 567 -7.63 -9.06 3.68
N ILE A 568 -7.29 -9.04 2.39
CA ILE A 568 -7.59 -10.17 1.49
C ILE A 568 -6.87 -11.43 1.97
N ILE A 569 -5.59 -11.35 2.30
CA ILE A 569 -4.82 -12.49 2.83
C ILE A 569 -5.40 -12.97 4.16
N ALA A 570 -5.80 -12.04 5.04
CA ALA A 570 -6.43 -12.41 6.31
C ALA A 570 -7.73 -13.20 6.09
N GLU A 571 -8.65 -12.71 5.25
CA GLU A 571 -9.92 -13.41 4.95
C GLU A 571 -9.68 -14.78 4.29
N LEU A 572 -8.77 -14.85 3.30
CA LEU A 572 -8.43 -16.11 2.66
C LEU A 572 -7.80 -17.09 3.65
N GLY A 573 -6.90 -16.61 4.50
CA GLY A 573 -6.25 -17.40 5.55
C GLY A 573 -7.26 -17.97 6.54
N GLU A 574 -8.20 -17.17 7.02
CA GLU A 574 -9.27 -17.63 7.91
C GLU A 574 -10.12 -18.74 7.29
N LYS A 575 -10.43 -18.61 6.00
CA LYS A 575 -11.21 -19.62 5.28
C LYS A 575 -10.43 -20.92 5.04
N ILE A 576 -9.10 -20.87 5.01
CA ILE A 576 -8.22 -22.04 4.92
C ILE A 576 -8.09 -22.74 6.28
N GLY A 577 -8.28 -22.02 7.39
CA GLY A 577 -8.15 -22.54 8.75
C GLY A 577 -7.05 -21.87 9.59
N PHE A 578 -6.58 -20.69 9.18
CA PHE A 578 -5.76 -19.85 10.05
C PHE A 578 -6.63 -18.97 10.97
N THR A 579 -6.05 -18.44 12.03
CA THR A 579 -6.55 -17.28 12.77
C THR A 579 -5.66 -16.08 12.44
N CYS A 580 -6.24 -14.93 12.08
CA CYS A 580 -5.49 -13.69 11.92
C CYS A 580 -5.26 -13.08 13.30
N GLU A 581 -4.02 -13.16 13.80
CA GLU A 581 -3.67 -12.69 15.14
C GLU A 581 -3.37 -11.18 15.13
N ASP A 582 -2.73 -10.69 14.07
CA ASP A 582 -2.39 -9.26 13.98
C ASP A 582 -2.06 -8.79 12.55
N ILE A 583 -2.20 -7.48 12.32
CA ILE A 583 -1.79 -6.78 11.10
C ILE A 583 -1.10 -5.47 11.48
N PHE A 584 0.23 -5.46 11.37
CA PHE A 584 1.05 -4.27 11.61
C PHE A 584 1.35 -3.52 10.32
N VAL A 585 1.39 -2.20 10.35
CA VAL A 585 1.84 -1.37 9.24
C VAL A 585 3.11 -0.63 9.62
N ARG A 586 4.13 -0.72 8.77
CA ARG A 586 5.41 -0.01 8.92
C ARG A 586 5.67 0.90 7.73
N ASN A 587 6.51 1.92 7.91
CA ASN A 587 7.05 2.69 6.81
C ASN A 587 8.23 1.96 6.15
N ILE A 588 8.43 2.25 4.87
CA ILE A 588 9.61 1.83 4.11
C ILE A 588 10.52 3.07 3.94
N PRO A 589 11.48 3.30 4.84
CA PRO A 589 12.25 4.56 4.87
C PRO A 589 13.18 4.71 3.66
N THR A 590 13.76 3.62 3.17
CA THR A 590 14.67 3.62 2.02
C THR A 590 14.13 2.71 0.92
N LYS A 591 13.92 3.26 -0.29
CA LYS A 591 13.41 2.49 -1.44
C LYS A 591 14.38 2.56 -2.61
N ARG A 592 14.47 1.45 -3.36
CA ARG A 592 15.07 1.45 -4.70
C ARG A 592 14.07 1.87 -5.78
N MET A 593 12.78 1.66 -5.53
CA MET A 593 11.72 2.11 -6.45
C MET A 593 11.59 3.63 -6.41
N PRO A 594 11.34 4.29 -7.55
CA PRO A 594 11.01 5.71 -7.59
C PRO A 594 9.81 6.03 -6.70
N ILE A 595 9.73 7.24 -6.14
CA ILE A 595 8.60 7.67 -5.29
C ILE A 595 7.29 7.74 -6.10
N LYS A 596 7.38 8.04 -7.40
CA LYS A 596 6.26 8.00 -8.33
C LYS A 596 6.59 7.14 -9.55
N ASN A 597 5.66 6.34 -10.05
CA ASN A 597 5.79 5.58 -11.30
C ASN A 597 4.54 5.76 -12.19
N SER A 598 4.62 5.41 -13.48
CA SER A 598 3.43 5.37 -14.36
C SER A 598 2.93 3.91 -14.46
N PRO A 599 1.95 3.49 -13.65
CA PRO A 599 1.43 2.12 -13.70
C PRO A 599 0.62 1.85 -14.98
N THR A 600 0.20 2.89 -15.70
CA THR A 600 -0.58 2.78 -16.95
C THR A 600 0.29 2.73 -18.20
N ASN A 601 1.62 2.77 -18.09
CA ASN A 601 2.56 2.93 -19.22
C ASN A 601 2.25 4.16 -20.12
N LYS A 602 1.41 5.10 -19.67
CA LYS A 602 1.17 6.38 -20.37
C LYS A 602 2.16 7.42 -19.85
N ALA A 603 2.92 8.04 -20.77
CA ALA A 603 3.85 9.11 -20.42
C ALA A 603 3.10 10.28 -19.76
N GLY A 604 3.67 10.83 -18.67
CA GLY A 604 3.10 11.97 -17.94
C GLY A 604 2.14 11.64 -16.80
N VAL A 605 1.53 10.45 -16.76
CA VAL A 605 0.64 10.04 -15.65
C VAL A 605 1.46 9.33 -14.57
N LEU A 606 1.76 10.02 -13.47
CA LEU A 606 2.56 9.49 -12.35
C LEU A 606 1.67 9.22 -11.12
N GLU A 607 1.81 8.04 -10.52
CA GLU A 607 1.16 7.62 -9.28
C GLU A 607 2.21 7.33 -8.19
N GLU A 608 1.87 7.54 -6.91
CA GLU A 608 2.78 7.24 -5.79
C GLU A 608 3.08 5.74 -5.67
N THR A 609 4.34 5.39 -5.43
CA THR A 609 4.73 4.01 -5.10
C THR A 609 4.59 3.72 -3.62
N MET A 610 4.31 2.46 -3.31
CA MET A 610 4.14 1.90 -1.97
C MET A 610 5.17 2.43 -0.95
N THR A 611 4.74 3.30 -0.03
CA THR A 611 5.53 3.91 1.07
C THR A 611 5.48 3.12 2.37
N LYS A 612 4.59 2.15 2.44
CA LYS A 612 4.31 1.34 3.62
C LYS A 612 4.04 -0.09 3.22
N GLU A 613 4.39 -1.01 4.09
CA GLU A 613 4.05 -2.42 3.97
C GLU A 613 3.37 -2.90 5.25
N SER A 614 2.55 -3.92 5.09
CA SER A 614 1.87 -4.61 6.17
C SER A 614 2.61 -5.90 6.52
N ILE A 615 2.64 -6.24 7.80
CA ILE A 615 3.08 -7.52 8.33
C ILE A 615 1.84 -8.21 8.87
N ILE A 616 1.48 -9.32 8.25
CA ILE A 616 0.28 -10.11 8.58
C ILE A 616 0.75 -11.33 9.36
N VAL A 617 0.18 -11.53 10.55
CA VAL A 617 0.51 -12.67 11.40
C VAL A 617 -0.71 -13.60 11.46
N LEU A 618 -0.54 -14.76 10.85
CA LEU A 618 -1.54 -15.83 10.86
C LEU A 618 -1.05 -16.95 11.78
N ARG A 619 -1.96 -17.58 12.53
CA ARG A 619 -1.67 -18.78 13.33
C ARG A 619 -2.49 -19.95 12.82
N LYS A 620 -1.87 -21.11 12.60
CA LYS A 620 -2.61 -22.32 12.24
C LYS A 620 -3.44 -22.80 13.44
N ASN A 621 -4.72 -23.08 13.21
CA ASN A 621 -5.64 -23.54 14.25
C ASN A 621 -5.18 -24.83 14.93
#